data_AF-A0A7R9UTQ7-F1
#
_entry.id   AF-A0A7R9UTQ7-F1
#
_cell.length_a   1.000
_cell.length_b   1.000
_cell.length_c   1.000
_cell.angle_alpha   90.00
_cell.angle_beta   90.00
_cell.angle_gamma   90.00
#
_symmetry.space_group_name_H-M   'P 1'
#
loop_
_entity.id
_entity.type
_entity.pdbx_description
1 polymer ?
#
loop_
_entity_poly.entity_id
_entity_poly.type
_entity_poly.pdbx_seq_one_letter_code
_entity_poly.pdbx_strand_id
1 'polypeptide(L)'
;EEHPSLFVSSGYSFDWPAQSAATTPTLLVLVWRMLAMAAFSSTRPSNVWGGALIFRREALQRNFHSLLDAWRDGGYSEDLITIALCRKHCLQIAVPLSAIFPNRLAEPLSWARYWGYVCRQVFTLSTWAFPFHHYMAMQMQATLFAHNGVSALAVLLLLALAVGAGGALGAPAL
;
A
#
# COMPACT_ATOMS: atom_id res chain seq x y z
N GLU A 1 -21.18 4.78 11.88
CA GLU A 1 -21.21 3.88 13.06
C GLU A 1 -20.52 4.60 14.21
N GLU A 2 -21.19 4.76 15.36
CA GLU A 2 -20.63 5.46 16.51
C GLU A 2 -20.14 4.44 17.53
N HIS A 3 -18.82 4.33 17.68
CA HIS A 3 -18.20 3.51 18.73
C HIS A 3 -17.23 4.39 19.55
N PRO A 4 -17.25 4.35 20.90
CA PRO A 4 -16.42 5.23 21.73
C PRO A 4 -14.91 5.08 21.52
N SER A 5 -14.43 3.88 21.16
CA SER A 5 -13.01 3.63 20.87
C SER A 5 -12.62 3.80 19.40
N LEU A 6 -13.56 4.23 18.54
CA LEU A 6 -13.27 4.55 17.14
C LEU A 6 -12.52 5.89 17.07
N PHE A 7 -11.27 5.84 16.65
CA PHE A 7 -10.43 7.03 16.55
C PHE A 7 -10.43 7.62 15.15
N VAL A 8 -10.34 6.76 14.13
CA VAL A 8 -10.25 7.16 12.73
C VAL A 8 -11.05 6.21 11.85
N SER A 9 -11.72 6.78 10.84
CA SER A 9 -12.32 6.01 9.75
C SER A 9 -11.46 6.15 8.51
N SER A 10 -11.31 5.09 7.72
CA SER A 10 -10.54 5.10 6.49
C SER A 10 -11.34 4.54 5.32
N GLY A 11 -11.13 5.10 4.12
CA GLY A 11 -11.55 4.53 2.84
C GLY A 11 -10.35 4.18 1.96
N TYR A 12 -10.56 3.48 0.85
CA TYR A 12 -9.47 3.06 -0.05
C TYR A 12 -9.84 3.18 -1.52
N SER A 13 -8.88 3.58 -2.35
CA SER A 13 -9.01 3.56 -3.81
C SER A 13 -8.61 2.19 -4.38
N PHE A 14 -9.60 1.43 -4.83
CA PHE A 14 -9.36 0.17 -5.52
C PHE A 14 -9.08 0.42 -7.00
N ASP A 15 -7.82 0.28 -7.39
CA ASP A 15 -7.40 0.51 -8.76
C ASP A 15 -7.66 -0.73 -9.63
N TRP A 16 -8.31 -0.51 -10.78
CA TRP A 16 -8.53 -1.53 -11.80
C TRP A 16 -8.03 -1.04 -13.17
N PRO A 17 -7.14 -1.78 -13.85
CA PRO A 17 -6.60 -1.35 -15.13
C PRO A 17 -7.59 -1.60 -16.26
N ALA A 18 -7.74 -0.62 -17.15
CA ALA A 18 -8.28 -0.90 -18.49
C ALA A 18 -7.38 -1.91 -19.20
N GLN A 19 -7.92 -2.68 -20.16
CA GLN A 19 -7.14 -3.67 -20.91
C GLN A 19 -5.90 -3.05 -21.58
N SER A 20 -6.03 -1.83 -22.10
CA SER A 20 -4.93 -1.05 -22.68
C SER A 20 -3.86 -0.61 -21.66
N ALA A 21 -4.20 -0.58 -20.37
CA ALA A 21 -3.33 -0.15 -19.28
C ALA A 21 -2.67 -1.33 -18.52
N ALA A 22 -3.07 -2.57 -18.81
CA ALA A 22 -2.62 -3.79 -18.14
C ALA A 22 -1.21 -4.23 -18.56
N THR A 23 -0.24 -3.33 -18.47
CA THR A 23 1.18 -3.61 -18.74
C THR A 23 1.87 -4.16 -17.50
N THR A 24 3.01 -4.84 -17.66
CA THR A 24 3.83 -5.37 -16.55
C THR A 24 4.07 -4.35 -15.43
N PRO A 25 4.58 -3.12 -15.67
CA PRO A 25 4.76 -2.13 -14.59
C PRO A 25 3.45 -1.74 -13.89
N THR A 26 2.32 -1.67 -14.62
CA THR A 26 1.00 -1.44 -14.00
C THR A 26 0.63 -2.59 -13.07
N LEU A 27 0.76 -3.82 -13.56
CA LEU A 27 0.43 -5.02 -12.77
C LEU A 27 1.30 -5.12 -11.52
N LEU A 28 2.60 -4.81 -11.60
CA LEU A 28 3.49 -4.81 -10.43
C LEU A 28 3.04 -3.82 -9.34
N VAL A 29 2.62 -2.60 -9.72
CA VAL A 29 2.04 -1.65 -8.75
C VAL A 29 0.74 -2.20 -8.15
N LEU A 30 -0.12 -2.79 -8.98
CA LEU A 30 -1.41 -3.31 -8.54
C LEU A 30 -1.27 -4.47 -7.56
N VAL A 31 -0.35 -5.43 -7.79
CA VAL A 31 -0.15 -6.54 -6.86
C VAL A 31 0.30 -6.01 -5.48
N TRP A 32 1.16 -5.00 -5.45
CA TRP A 32 1.51 -4.33 -4.21
C TRP A 32 0.31 -3.64 -3.56
N ARG A 33 -0.51 -2.92 -4.34
CA ARG A 33 -1.72 -2.26 -3.82
C ARG A 33 -2.77 -3.26 -3.33
N MET A 34 -2.82 -4.47 -3.86
CA MET A 34 -3.67 -5.54 -3.35
C MET A 34 -3.28 -5.98 -1.93
N LEU A 35 -1.97 -5.99 -1.60
CA LEU A 35 -1.53 -6.27 -0.22
C LEU A 35 -2.03 -5.20 0.76
N ALA A 36 -1.98 -3.92 0.36
CA ALA A 36 -2.56 -2.83 1.15
C ALA A 36 -4.09 -2.95 1.25
N MET A 37 -4.77 -3.28 0.13
CA MET A 37 -6.21 -3.49 0.06
C MET A 37 -6.70 -4.62 0.98
N ALA A 38 -5.90 -5.68 1.19
CA ALA A 38 -6.29 -6.80 2.05
C ALA A 38 -6.76 -6.33 3.43
N ALA A 39 -6.17 -5.26 3.96
CA ALA A 39 -6.57 -4.71 5.24
C ALA A 39 -7.91 -3.95 5.17
N PHE A 40 -8.30 -3.42 4.01
CA PHE A 40 -9.60 -2.79 3.78
C PHE A 40 -10.74 -3.79 3.48
N SER A 41 -10.44 -5.10 3.43
CA SER A 41 -11.47 -6.14 3.29
C SER A 41 -12.23 -6.43 4.60
N SER A 42 -11.78 -5.85 5.72
CA SER A 42 -12.42 -5.93 7.03
C SER A 42 -12.94 -4.57 7.46
N THR A 43 -14.02 -4.55 8.26
CA THR A 43 -14.59 -3.32 8.80
C THR A 43 -13.81 -2.73 9.96
N ARG A 44 -12.99 -3.55 10.64
CA ARG A 44 -12.18 -3.17 11.82
C ARG A 44 -10.75 -3.69 11.72
N PRO A 45 -9.97 -3.23 10.73
CA PRO A 45 -8.62 -3.72 10.55
C PRO A 45 -7.64 -3.14 11.57
N SER A 46 -6.54 -3.86 11.78
CA SER A 46 -5.42 -3.41 12.62
C SER A 46 -4.40 -2.55 11.87
N ASN A 47 -4.54 -2.41 10.54
CA ASN A 47 -3.61 -1.70 9.67
C ASN A 47 -4.36 -1.20 8.42
N VAL A 48 -4.10 0.01 7.90
CA VAL A 48 -4.77 0.56 6.70
C VAL A 48 -3.88 1.54 5.92
N TRP A 49 -2.92 1.05 5.14
CA TRP A 49 -1.98 1.95 4.45
C TRP A 49 -2.51 2.44 3.08
N GLY A 50 -2.41 3.74 2.80
CA GLY A 50 -2.75 4.34 1.51
C GLY A 50 -4.23 4.70 1.35
N GLY A 51 -4.93 4.97 2.45
CA GLY A 51 -6.35 5.30 2.49
C GLY A 51 -6.66 6.78 2.68
N ALA A 52 -7.96 7.10 2.72
CA ALA A 52 -8.47 8.43 3.03
C ALA A 52 -8.95 8.47 4.49
N LEU A 53 -8.20 9.17 5.34
CA LEU A 53 -8.48 9.23 6.78
C LEU A 53 -9.48 10.33 7.14
N ILE A 54 -10.46 9.96 7.95
CA ILE A 54 -11.46 10.87 8.52
C ILE A 54 -11.43 10.75 10.04
N PHE A 55 -11.34 11.90 10.70
CA PHE A 55 -11.25 12.00 12.15
C PHE A 55 -12.43 12.78 12.70
N ARG A 56 -12.76 12.54 13.97
CA ARG A 56 -13.57 13.49 14.73
C ARG A 56 -12.77 14.78 14.90
N ARG A 57 -13.41 15.93 14.65
CA ARG A 57 -12.78 17.24 14.79
C ARG A 57 -12.12 17.43 16.16
N GLU A 58 -12.78 17.00 17.22
CA GLU A 58 -12.26 17.11 18.59
C GLU A 58 -10.91 16.40 18.76
N ALA A 59 -10.74 15.22 18.17
CA ALA A 59 -9.51 14.45 18.27
C ALA A 59 -8.31 15.22 17.69
N LEU A 60 -8.53 15.99 16.62
CA LEU A 60 -7.51 16.85 16.03
C LEU A 60 -7.29 18.11 16.89
N GLN A 61 -8.35 18.83 17.25
CA GLN A 61 -8.25 20.08 18.01
C GLN A 61 -7.57 19.91 19.37
N ARG A 62 -7.84 18.79 20.04
CA ARG A 62 -7.25 18.45 21.34
C ARG A 62 -5.95 17.66 21.20
N ASN A 63 -5.49 17.43 19.98
CA ASN A 63 -4.26 16.68 19.68
C ASN A 63 -4.20 15.34 20.44
N PHE A 64 -5.28 14.56 20.35
CA PHE A 64 -5.39 13.29 21.05
C PHE A 64 -4.24 12.36 20.70
N HIS A 65 -3.64 11.74 21.72
CA HIS A 65 -2.47 10.88 21.60
C HIS A 65 -1.29 11.53 20.88
N SER A 66 -1.18 12.87 20.91
CA SER A 66 -0.14 13.65 20.23
C SER A 66 -0.11 13.41 18.72
N LEU A 67 -1.27 13.17 18.10
CA LEU A 67 -1.40 12.92 16.66
C LEU A 67 -0.80 14.03 15.79
N LEU A 68 -1.13 15.29 16.07
CA LEU A 68 -0.65 16.44 15.31
C LEU A 68 0.84 16.69 15.53
N ASP A 69 1.35 16.45 16.74
CA ASP A 69 2.79 16.51 16.99
C ASP A 69 3.52 15.43 16.20
N ALA A 70 2.99 14.20 16.20
CA ALA A 70 3.56 13.09 15.44
C ALA A 70 3.55 13.35 13.92
N TRP A 71 2.52 14.00 13.38
CA TRP A 71 2.49 14.42 11.98
C TRP A 71 3.52 15.51 11.68
N ARG A 72 3.63 16.52 12.56
CA ARG A 72 4.60 17.61 12.41
C ARG A 72 6.04 17.11 12.45
N ASP A 73 6.33 16.21 13.38
CA ASP A 73 7.71 15.82 13.71
C ASP A 73 8.14 14.52 13.01
N GLY A 74 7.19 13.73 12.47
CA GLY A 74 7.42 12.38 11.96
C GLY A 74 7.84 12.25 10.49
N GLY A 75 7.91 13.36 9.76
CA GLY A 75 8.30 13.37 8.35
C GLY A 75 7.12 13.16 7.40
N TYR A 76 7.02 11.98 6.79
CA TYR A 76 6.08 11.71 5.69
C TYR A 76 5.10 10.58 6.03
N SER A 77 3.92 10.60 5.38
CA SER A 77 2.85 9.60 5.50
C SER A 77 2.06 9.72 6.81
N GLU A 78 1.19 10.73 6.89
CA GLU A 78 0.27 10.96 8.00
C GLU A 78 -0.59 9.73 8.29
N ASP A 79 -0.93 8.96 7.26
CA ASP A 79 -1.68 7.71 7.40
C ASP A 79 -0.90 6.63 8.14
N LEU A 80 0.34 6.38 7.76
CA LEU A 80 1.19 5.41 8.46
C LEU A 80 1.49 5.83 9.90
N ILE A 81 1.76 7.13 10.12
CA ILE A 81 1.93 7.70 11.47
C ILE A 81 0.66 7.48 12.30
N THR A 82 -0.52 7.77 11.73
CA THR A 82 -1.81 7.59 12.41
C THR A 82 -2.03 6.12 12.79
N ILE A 83 -1.78 5.19 11.88
CA ILE A 83 -1.99 3.76 12.13
C ILE A 83 -1.03 3.27 13.22
N ALA A 84 0.22 3.73 13.20
CA ALA A 84 1.18 3.40 14.24
C ALA A 84 0.72 3.91 15.61
N LEU A 85 0.13 5.10 15.69
CA LEU A 85 -0.47 5.63 16.93
C LEU A 85 -1.68 4.80 17.37
N CYS A 86 -2.58 4.48 16.44
CA CYS A 86 -3.74 3.64 16.72
C CYS A 86 -3.32 2.30 17.31
N ARG A 87 -2.32 1.64 16.70
CA ARG A 87 -1.80 0.37 17.20
C ARG A 87 -1.10 0.51 18.56
N LYS A 88 -0.30 1.56 18.75
CA LYS A 88 0.39 1.84 20.02
C LYS A 88 -0.59 2.04 21.19
N HIS A 89 -1.73 2.67 20.93
CA HIS A 89 -2.74 3.02 21.94
C HIS A 89 -3.99 2.13 21.91
N CYS A 90 -3.95 1.02 21.16
CA CYS A 90 -5.09 0.10 21.00
C CYS A 90 -6.39 0.80 20.55
N LEU A 91 -6.27 1.84 19.72
CA LEU A 91 -7.40 2.57 19.17
C LEU A 91 -7.97 1.84 17.97
N GLN A 92 -9.28 1.89 17.81
CA GLN A 92 -9.94 1.24 16.68
C GLN A 92 -9.91 2.13 15.43
N ILE A 93 -9.71 1.45 14.31
CA ILE A 93 -9.89 1.99 12.96
C ILE A 93 -11.18 1.38 12.39
N ALA A 94 -12.02 2.20 11.76
CA ALA A 94 -13.16 1.72 10.98
C ALA A 94 -12.87 1.84 9.49
N VAL A 95 -13.29 0.83 8.73
CA VAL A 95 -13.32 0.88 7.27
C VAL A 95 -14.73 0.49 6.82
N PRO A 96 -15.59 1.45 6.50
CA PRO A 96 -16.86 1.13 5.87
C PRO A 96 -16.59 0.48 4.51
N LEU A 97 -17.18 -0.69 4.22
CA LEU A 97 -16.99 -1.34 2.90
C LEU A 97 -17.53 -0.47 1.75
N SER A 98 -18.51 0.40 2.04
CA SER A 98 -18.99 1.43 1.11
C SER A 98 -17.98 2.54 0.82
N ALA A 99 -16.89 2.62 1.58
CA ALA A 99 -15.77 3.54 1.39
C ALA A 99 -14.60 2.91 0.60
N ILE A 100 -14.89 1.84 -0.15
CA ILE A 100 -13.99 1.33 -1.19
C ILE A 100 -14.40 1.97 -2.51
N PHE A 101 -13.52 2.81 -3.06
CA PHE A 101 -13.78 3.62 -4.23
C PHE A 101 -13.12 2.98 -5.46
N PRO A 102 -13.87 2.51 -6.46
CA PRO A 102 -13.27 1.99 -7.68
C PRO A 102 -12.62 3.12 -8.47
N ASN A 103 -11.37 2.92 -8.88
CA ASN A 103 -10.62 3.85 -9.71
C ASN A 103 -10.10 3.12 -10.96
N ARG A 104 -10.52 3.57 -12.14
CA ARG A 104 -10.11 2.94 -13.40
C ARG A 104 -8.82 3.58 -13.90
N LEU A 105 -7.76 2.78 -14.04
CA LEU A 105 -6.51 3.23 -14.67
C LEU A 105 -6.68 3.18 -16.19
N ALA A 106 -6.77 4.34 -16.82
CA ALA A 106 -6.93 4.47 -18.27
C ALA A 106 -5.60 4.32 -19.02
N GLU A 107 -4.50 4.74 -18.41
CA GLU A 107 -3.18 4.80 -19.04
C GLU A 107 -2.22 3.75 -18.44
N PRO A 108 -1.39 3.12 -19.27
CA PRO A 108 -0.35 2.23 -18.77
C PRO A 108 0.72 2.99 -18.01
N LEU A 109 1.25 2.38 -16.95
CA LEU A 109 2.44 2.88 -16.27
C LEU A 109 3.67 2.59 -17.12
N SER A 110 4.61 3.54 -17.16
CA SER A 110 5.95 3.30 -17.67
C SER A 110 6.84 2.72 -16.57
N TRP A 111 7.95 2.08 -16.95
CA TRP A 111 8.95 1.60 -15.98
C TRP A 111 9.51 2.71 -15.10
N ALA A 112 9.69 3.92 -15.64
CA ALA A 112 10.11 5.08 -14.85
C ALA A 112 9.09 5.47 -13.78
N ARG A 113 7.78 5.42 -14.10
CA ARG A 113 6.70 5.68 -13.13
C ARG A 113 6.62 4.57 -12.08
N TYR A 114 6.82 3.31 -12.47
CA TYR A 114 6.93 2.19 -11.54
C TYR A 114 8.11 2.36 -10.59
N TRP A 115 9.30 2.70 -11.09
CA TRP A 115 10.47 2.93 -10.24
C TRP A 115 10.24 4.08 -9.26
N GLY A 116 9.68 5.20 -9.75
CA GLY A 116 9.27 6.30 -8.90
C GLY A 116 8.25 5.89 -7.84
N TYR A 117 7.34 4.97 -8.15
CA TYR A 117 6.42 4.39 -7.17
C TYR A 117 7.16 3.65 -6.06
N VAL A 118 8.09 2.74 -6.42
CA VAL A 118 8.91 1.98 -5.45
C VAL A 118 9.73 2.93 -4.57
N CYS A 119 10.40 3.92 -5.15
CA CYS A 119 11.18 4.90 -4.38
C CYS A 119 10.31 5.65 -3.36
N ARG A 120 9.07 6.03 -3.71
CA ARG A 120 8.14 6.65 -2.75
C ARG A 120 7.72 5.70 -1.64
N GLN A 121 7.54 4.41 -1.93
CA GLN A 121 7.24 3.41 -0.89
C GLN A 121 8.43 3.25 0.07
N VAL A 122 9.65 3.16 -0.45
CA VAL A 122 10.87 3.08 0.36
C VAL A 122 11.04 4.34 1.22
N PHE A 123 10.86 5.53 0.63
CA PHE A 123 10.96 6.79 1.35
C PHE A 123 9.94 6.88 2.49
N THR A 124 8.68 6.53 2.21
CA THR A 124 7.61 6.48 3.23
C THR A 124 8.00 5.62 4.43
N LEU A 125 8.65 4.49 4.19
CA LEU A 125 9.06 3.54 5.22
C LEU A 125 10.41 3.88 5.86
N SER A 126 11.08 4.94 5.40
CA SER A 126 12.35 5.43 5.93
C SER A 126 12.20 6.63 6.87
N THR A 127 10.97 7.12 7.07
CA THR A 127 10.65 8.23 7.98
C THR A 127 9.74 7.74 9.10
N TRP A 128 9.97 8.19 10.33
CA TRP A 128 9.13 7.79 11.48
C TRP A 128 9.03 8.89 12.54
N ALA A 129 7.95 8.82 13.31
CA ALA A 129 7.64 9.77 14.38
C ALA A 129 8.11 9.32 15.77
N PHE A 130 8.11 8.01 16.04
CA PHE A 130 8.45 7.45 17.34
C PHE A 130 8.89 5.97 17.20
N PRO A 131 9.54 5.36 18.21
CA PRO A 131 10.16 4.03 18.08
C PRO A 131 9.22 2.91 17.62
N PHE A 132 7.96 2.91 18.07
CA PHE A 132 6.98 1.92 17.63
C PHE A 132 6.61 2.07 16.14
N HIS A 133 6.51 3.31 15.64
CA HIS A 133 6.33 3.57 14.21
C HIS A 133 7.54 3.07 13.41
N HIS A 134 8.77 3.32 13.88
CA HIS A 134 9.98 2.80 13.23
C HIS A 134 9.95 1.27 13.08
N TYR A 135 9.60 0.54 14.15
CA TYR A 135 9.47 -0.92 14.10
C TYR A 135 8.46 -1.39 13.06
N MET A 136 7.30 -0.75 12.99
CA MET A 136 6.29 -1.05 11.97
C MET A 136 6.79 -0.76 10.55
N ALA A 137 7.47 0.38 10.36
CA ALA A 137 8.01 0.78 9.07
C ALA A 137 9.06 -0.24 8.57
N MET A 138 9.94 -0.72 9.46
CA MET A 138 10.92 -1.78 9.14
C MET A 138 10.23 -3.09 8.69
N GLN A 139 9.17 -3.52 9.38
CA GLN A 139 8.42 -4.72 8.99
C GLN A 139 7.81 -4.57 7.59
N MET A 140 7.14 -3.43 7.34
CA MET A 140 6.55 -3.12 6.03
C MET A 140 7.61 -3.01 4.93
N GLN A 141 8.80 -2.50 5.27
CA GLN A 141 9.90 -2.38 4.32
C GLN A 141 10.47 -3.75 3.94
N ALA A 142 10.61 -4.66 4.91
CA ALA A 142 10.96 -6.04 4.63
C ALA A 142 9.92 -6.71 3.71
N THR A 143 8.62 -6.49 3.96
CA THR A 143 7.54 -6.99 3.08
C THR A 143 7.61 -6.37 1.69
N LEU A 144 7.91 -5.07 1.57
CA LEU A 144 8.10 -4.38 0.28
C LEU A 144 9.23 -5.03 -0.52
N PHE A 145 10.40 -5.23 0.08
CA PHE A 145 11.53 -5.82 -0.62
C PHE A 145 11.29 -7.28 -0.99
N ALA A 146 10.71 -8.07 -0.09
CA ALA A 146 10.34 -9.46 -0.39
C ALA A 146 9.35 -9.52 -1.56
N HIS A 147 8.32 -8.67 -1.55
CA HIS A 147 7.33 -8.61 -2.61
C HIS A 147 7.93 -8.25 -3.98
N ASN A 148 8.76 -7.21 -4.04
CA ASN A 148 9.41 -6.80 -5.28
C ASN A 148 10.40 -7.87 -5.77
N GLY A 149 11.12 -8.53 -4.86
CA GLY A 149 12.03 -9.63 -5.19
C GLY A 149 11.32 -10.84 -5.79
N VAL A 150 10.23 -11.29 -5.17
CA VAL A 150 9.40 -12.39 -5.70
C VAL A 150 8.80 -12.02 -7.06
N SER A 151 8.31 -10.80 -7.20
CA SER A 151 7.72 -10.33 -8.47
C SER A 151 8.75 -10.26 -9.59
N ALA A 152 9.96 -9.79 -9.31
CA ALA A 152 11.07 -9.78 -10.27
C ALA A 152 11.45 -11.20 -10.69
N LEU A 153 11.56 -12.13 -9.74
CA LEU A 153 11.84 -13.54 -10.03
C LEU A 153 10.75 -14.16 -10.91
N ALA A 154 9.47 -13.91 -10.61
CA ALA A 154 8.35 -14.41 -11.41
C ALA A 154 8.40 -13.89 -12.86
N VAL A 155 8.70 -12.60 -13.05
CA VAL A 155 8.87 -12.02 -14.39
C VAL A 155 10.04 -12.68 -15.14
N LEU A 156 11.19 -12.86 -14.48
CA LEU A 156 12.35 -13.52 -15.08
C LEU A 156 12.07 -14.98 -15.46
N LEU A 157 11.35 -15.73 -14.63
CA LEU A 157 10.94 -17.10 -14.92
C LEU A 157 10.00 -17.17 -16.13
N LEU A 158 9.01 -16.27 -16.21
CA LEU A 158 8.11 -16.20 -17.37
C LEU A 158 8.86 -15.86 -18.66
N LEU A 159 9.84 -14.95 -18.60
CA LEU A 159 10.70 -14.63 -19.74
C LEU A 159 11.56 -15.83 -20.15
N ALA A 160 12.17 -16.54 -19.20
CA ALA A 160 12.96 -17.74 -19.48
C ALA A 160 12.12 -18.85 -20.13
N LEU A 161 10.90 -19.07 -19.64
CA LEU A 161 9.95 -20.02 -20.23
C LEU A 161 9.54 -19.60 -21.66
N ALA A 162 9.29 -18.32 -21.89
CA ALA A 162 8.95 -17.81 -23.22
C ALA A 162 10.09 -17.99 -24.23
N VAL A 163 11.34 -17.73 -23.82
CA VAL A 163 12.53 -17.96 -24.65
C VAL A 163 12.74 -19.46 -24.91
N GLY A 164 12.61 -20.30 -23.88
CA GLY A 164 12.73 -21.75 -24.02
C GLY A 164 11.66 -22.35 -24.95
N ALA A 165 10.41 -21.88 -24.85
CA ALA A 165 9.32 -22.29 -25.74
C ALA A 165 9.51 -21.77 -27.18
N GLY A 166 9.99 -20.54 -27.35
CA GLY A 166 10.34 -19.98 -28.66
C GLY A 166 11.48 -20.72 -29.34
N GLY A 167 12.48 -21.17 -28.57
CA GLY A 167 13.56 -22.03 -29.07
C GLY A 167 13.08 -23.43 -29.46
N ALA A 168 12.12 -24.00 -28.73
CA ALA A 168 11.52 -25.30 -29.06
C ALA A 168 10.63 -25.26 -30.32
N LEU A 169 9.97 -24.13 -30.60
CA LEU A 169 9.14 -23.95 -31.81
C LEU A 169 9.95 -23.55 -33.05
N GLY A 170 11.22 -23.16 -32.89
CA GLY A 170 12.13 -22.79 -33.97
C GLY A 170 13.03 -23.92 -34.47
N ALA A 171 12.98 -25.11 -33.88
CA ALA A 171 13.73 -26.26 -34.37
C ALA A 171 13.06 -26.80 -35.66
N PRO A 172 13.75 -26.82 -36.82
CA PRO A 172 13.19 -27.45 -38.00
C PRO A 172 12.99 -28.94 -37.72
N ALA A 173 11.81 -29.45 -38.04
CA ALA A 173 11.55 -30.89 -38.05
C ALA A 173 12.52 -31.54 -39.05
N LEU A 174 13.43 -32.38 -38.53
CA LEU A 174 14.27 -33.28 -39.31
C LEU A 174 13.45 -34.49 -39.77
#